data_AF-A0A368F992-F1
#
_entry.id   AF-A0A368F992-F1
#
_cell.length_a   1.000
_cell.length_b   1.000
_cell.length_c   1.000
_cell.angle_alpha   90.00
_cell.angle_beta   90.00
_cell.angle_gamma   90.00
#
_symmetry.space_group_name_H-M   'P 1'
#
loop_
_entity.id
_entity.type
_entity.pdbx_description
1 polymer ?
#
loop_
_entity_poly.entity_id
_entity_poly.type
_entity_poly.pdbx_seq_one_letter_code
_entity_poly.pdbx_strand_id
1 'polypeptide(L)'
;LRQRPVQVDRRLRKATAQGYRNLVERLKFSLKTKPWLKALKASDTMVQWVDERVDYDPFLTVPQPSNPWITDDTNLWTLNTDT
;
A
#
# COMPACT_ATOMS: atom_id res chain seq x y z
N LEU A 1 24.08 -21.81 25.82
CA LEU A 1 23.56 -20.65 26.57
C LEU A 1 22.41 -20.02 25.79
N ARG A 2 21.15 -20.40 26.06
CA ARG A 2 19.97 -19.77 25.44
C ARG A 2 19.72 -18.43 26.14
N GLN A 3 19.91 -17.31 25.45
CA GLN A 3 19.49 -16.02 25.98
C GLN A 3 17.96 -15.96 25.99
N ARG A 4 17.37 -15.67 27.15
CA ARG A 4 15.93 -15.42 27.29
C ARG A 4 15.61 -14.07 26.63
N PRO A 5 14.47 -13.92 25.94
CA PRO A 5 14.10 -12.64 25.36
C PRO A 5 13.90 -11.63 26.49
N VAL A 6 14.60 -10.49 26.39
CA VAL A 6 14.41 -9.35 27.29
C VAL A 6 12.97 -8.88 27.11
N GLN A 7 12.14 -9.06 28.14
CA GLN A 7 10.82 -8.43 28.18
C GLN A 7 11.04 -6.92 28.24
N VAL A 8 10.90 -6.26 27.09
CA VAL A 8 10.77 -4.81 27.05
C VAL A 8 9.47 -4.52 27.79
N ASP A 9 9.58 -4.08 29.05
CA ASP A 9 8.47 -3.52 29.80
C ASP A 9 7.98 -2.29 29.03
N ARG A 10 7.08 -2.52 28.08
CA ARG A 10 6.22 -1.46 27.57
C ARG A 10 5.37 -1.05 28.75
N ARG A 11 5.90 -0.16 29.59
CA ARG A 11 5.12 0.56 30.59
C ARG A 11 3.92 1.13 29.84
N LEU A 12 2.79 0.43 29.90
CA LEU A 12 1.52 0.92 29.43
C LEU A 12 1.31 2.19 30.24
N ARG A 13 1.50 3.36 29.60
CA ARG A 13 1.16 4.64 30.22
C ARG A 13 -0.24 4.44 30.79
N LYS A 14 -0.38 4.46 32.11
CA LYS A 14 -1.66 4.21 32.77
C LYS A 14 -2.67 5.15 32.11
N ALA A 15 -3.61 4.59 31.36
CA ALA A 15 -4.57 5.39 30.61
C ALA A 15 -5.40 6.16 31.64
N THR A 16 -5.34 7.49 31.56
CA THR A 16 -6.14 8.35 32.43
C THR A 16 -7.62 8.18 32.07
N ALA A 17 -8.53 8.54 32.97
CA ALA A 17 -9.97 8.55 32.66
C ALA A 17 -10.26 9.35 31.37
N GLN A 18 -9.53 10.46 31.14
CA GLN A 18 -9.60 11.21 29.90
C GLN A 18 -9.11 10.42 28.69
N GLY A 19 -8.05 9.63 28.83
CA GLY A 19 -7.55 8.75 27.77
C GLY A 19 -8.61 7.75 27.32
N TYR A 20 -9.36 7.15 28.26
CA TYR A 20 -10.46 6.24 27.92
C TYR A 20 -11.63 6.96 27.25
N ARG A 21 -11.98 8.18 27.69
CA ARG A 21 -13.02 8.99 27.04
C ARG A 21 -12.67 9.29 25.57
N ASN A 22 -11.43 9.74 25.32
CA ASN A 22 -10.95 10.00 23.96
C ASN A 22 -10.89 8.73 23.11
N LEU A 23 -10.53 7.58 23.71
CA LEU A 23 -10.53 6.29 23.01
C LEU A 23 -11.94 5.90 22.56
N VAL A 24 -12.93 6.03 23.45
CA VAL A 24 -14.33 5.72 23.17
C VAL A 24 -14.86 6.59 22.03
N GLU A 25 -14.58 7.89 22.06
CA GLU A 25 -14.97 8.80 20.97
C GLU A 25 -14.34 8.42 19.64
N ARG A 26 -13.03 8.14 19.62
CA ARG A 26 -12.33 7.71 18.40
C ARG A 26 -12.89 6.39 17.85
N LEU A 27 -13.20 5.43 18.71
CA LEU A 27 -13.77 4.15 18.31
C LEU A 27 -15.19 4.31 17.77
N LYS A 28 -16.04 5.10 18.45
CA LYS A 28 -17.39 5.44 17.96
C LYS A 28 -17.34 6.12 16.59
N PHE A 29 -16.42 7.06 16.40
CA PHE A 29 -16.21 7.70 15.11
C PHE A 29 -15.78 6.68 14.05
N SER A 30 -14.78 5.84 14.35
CA SER A 30 -14.27 4.82 13.42
C SER A 30 -15.34 3.84 12.97
N LEU A 31 -16.26 3.45 13.86
CA LEU A 31 -17.39 2.58 13.52
C LEU A 31 -18.41 3.27 12.60
N LYS A 32 -18.60 4.59 12.73
CA LYS A 32 -19.53 5.37 11.91
C LYS A 32 -18.97 5.71 10.53
N THR A 33 -17.67 6.01 10.44
CA THR A 33 -17.08 6.62 9.24
C THR A 33 -16.31 5.66 8.34
N LYS A 34 -16.01 4.44 8.78
CA LYS A 34 -15.32 3.46 7.92
C LYS A 34 -16.33 2.71 7.05
N PRO A 35 -16.39 2.96 5.72
CA PRO A 35 -17.01 2.02 4.81
C PRO A 35 -16.13 0.77 4.81
N TRP A 36 -16.56 -0.28 5.48
CA TRP A 36 -15.89 -1.57 5.41
C TRP A 36 -16.14 -2.15 4.02
N LEU A 37 -15.30 -1.80 3.05
CA LEU A 37 -15.18 -2.65 1.87
C LEU A 37 -14.69 -4.00 2.39
N LYS A 38 -15.45 -5.07 2.14
CA LYS A 38 -15.04 -6.41 2.55
C LYS A 38 -13.64 -6.65 1.99
N ALA A 39 -12.72 -7.13 2.82
CA ALA A 39 -11.32 -7.33 2.43
C ALA A 39 -11.18 -8.08 1.10
N LEU A 40 -12.05 -9.06 0.86
CA LEU A 40 -12.14 -9.78 -0.40
C LEU A 40 -12.41 -8.86 -1.60
N LYS A 41 -13.43 -7.99 -1.52
CA LYS A 41 -13.77 -7.06 -2.61
C LYS A 41 -12.66 -6.04 -2.85
N ALA A 42 -11.99 -5.58 -1.79
CA ALA A 42 -10.83 -4.69 -1.91
C ALA A 42 -9.67 -5.39 -2.64
N SER A 43 -9.42 -6.66 -2.31
CA SER A 43 -8.39 -7.47 -2.97
C SER A 43 -8.71 -7.68 -4.45
N ASP A 44 -9.95 -8.05 -4.78
CA ASP A 44 -10.37 -8.28 -6.18
C ASP A 44 -10.20 -7.00 -7.01
N THR A 45 -10.61 -5.85 -6.47
CA THR A 45 -10.44 -4.55 -7.15
C THR A 45 -8.97 -4.21 -7.36
N MET A 46 -8.09 -4.53 -6.41
CA MET A 46 -6.66 -4.29 -6.55
C MET A 46 -6.03 -5.20 -7.62
N VAL A 47 -6.37 -6.49 -7.63
CA VAL A 47 -5.90 -7.44 -8.65
C VAL A 47 -6.35 -6.98 -10.03
N GLN A 48 -7.64 -6.68 -10.21
CA GLN A 48 -8.17 -6.20 -11.48
C GLN A 48 -7.45 -4.93 -11.96
N TRP A 49 -7.19 -3.98 -11.06
CA TRP A 49 -6.50 -2.73 -11.41
C TRP A 49 -5.09 -2.98 -11.96
N VAL A 50 -4.36 -3.94 -11.36
CA VAL A 50 -3.02 -4.33 -11.79
C VAL A 50 -3.08 -5.10 -13.11
N ASP A 51 -3.98 -6.07 -13.24
CA ASP A 51 -4.12 -6.91 -14.44
C ASP A 51 -4.43 -6.05 -15.68
N GLU A 52 -5.29 -5.04 -15.54
CA GLU A 52 -5.62 -4.11 -16.62
C GLU A 52 -4.43 -3.24 -17.09
N ARG A 53 -3.36 -3.15 -16.30
CA ARG A 53 -2.24 -2.22 -16.52
C ARG A 53 -0.88 -2.90 -16.62
N VAL A 54 -0.81 -4.22 -16.43
CA VAL A 54 0.46 -4.96 -16.41
C VAL A 54 1.26 -4.77 -17.71
N ASP A 55 0.59 -4.68 -18.85
CA ASP A 55 1.23 -4.48 -20.16
C ASP A 55 1.89 -3.10 -20.32
N TYR A 56 1.54 -2.13 -19.47
CA TYR A 56 2.12 -0.78 -19.46
C TYR A 56 3.24 -0.61 -18.43
N ASP A 57 3.53 -1.64 -17.62
CA ASP A 57 4.62 -1.60 -16.65
C ASP A 57 5.92 -2.11 -17.29
N PRO A 58 6.93 -1.24 -17.55
CA PRO A 58 8.17 -1.64 -18.22
C PRO A 58 9.06 -2.56 -17.38
N PHE A 59 8.77 -2.76 -16.08
CA PHE A 59 9.45 -3.73 -15.23
C PHE A 59 8.84 -5.13 -15.33
N LEU A 60 7.55 -5.24 -15.69
CA LEU A 60 6.83 -6.50 -15.78
C LEU A 60 6.72 -7.00 -17.22
N THR A 61 6.50 -6.08 -18.17
CA THR A 61 6.34 -6.36 -19.59
C THR A 61 7.39 -5.57 -20.38
N VAL A 62 8.06 -6.22 -21.33
CA VAL A 62 9.10 -5.57 -22.13
C VAL A 62 8.46 -4.54 -23.07
N PRO A 63 8.78 -3.24 -22.94
CA PRO A 63 8.21 -2.22 -23.79
C PRO A 63 8.74 -2.34 -25.22
N GLN A 64 7.89 -2.01 -26.19
CA GLN A 64 8.22 -2.05 -27.62
C GLN A 64 8.54 -0.65 -28.14
N PRO A 65 9.60 -0.46 -28.96
CA PRO A 65 10.47 -1.49 -29.54
C PRO A 65 11.53 -2.04 -28.56
N SER A 66 11.95 -1.23 -27.57
CA SER A 66 12.85 -1.66 -26.52
C SER A 66 12.78 -0.71 -25.31
N ASN A 67 13.37 -1.11 -24.19
CA ASN A 67 13.49 -0.25 -23.01
C ASN A 67 14.67 0.72 -23.19
N PRO A 68 14.44 2.05 -23.27
CA PRO A 68 15.50 3.04 -23.53
C PRO A 68 16.62 3.04 -22.50
N TRP A 69 16.33 2.62 -21.26
CA TRP A 69 17.32 2.56 -20.18
C TRP A 69 18.28 1.36 -20.29
N ILE A 70 17.99 0.41 -21.18
CA ILE A 70 18.79 -0.82 -21.37
C ILE A 70 19.52 -0.78 -22.71
N THR A 71 18.86 -0.28 -23.76
CA THR A 71 19.35 -0.34 -25.14
C THR A 71 19.93 0.98 -25.65
N ASP A 72 19.83 2.06 -24.86
CA ASP A 72 20.15 3.43 -25.27
C ASP A 72 19.38 3.89 -26.54
N ASP A 73 18.25 3.24 -26.86
CA ASP A 73 17.35 3.61 -27.96
C ASP A 73 16.16 4.43 -27.44
N THR A 74 16.06 5.69 -27.84
CA THR A 74 15.01 6.62 -27.39
C THR A 74 13.70 6.55 -28.18
N ASN A 75 13.58 5.64 -29.16
CA ASN A 75 12.40 5.51 -30.03
C ASN A 75 11.08 5.40 -29.23
N LEU A 76 11.08 4.64 -28.13
CA LEU A 76 9.91 4.49 -27.27
C LEU A 76 9.40 5.86 -26.77
N TRP A 77 10.29 6.75 -26.32
CA TRP A 77 9.89 8.07 -25.82
C TRP A 77 9.35 8.96 -26.93
N THR A 78 10.01 8.97 -28.09
CA THR A 78 9.56 9.76 -29.25
C THR A 78 8.16 9.34 -29.72
N LEU A 79 7.82 8.06 -29.66
CA LEU A 79 6.48 7.57 -30.00
C LEU A 79 5.40 7.97 -28.99
N ASN A 80 5.77 8.22 -27.73
CA ASN A 80 4.86 8.52 -26.63
C ASN A 80 4.91 9.99 -26.20
N THR A 81 5.56 10.88 -26.97
CA THR A 81 5.48 12.32 -26.71
C THR A 81 4.13 12.85 -27.18
N ASP A 82 3.35 13.46 -26.28
CA ASP A 82 2.16 14.22 -26.64
C ASP A 82 2.58 15.34 -27.62
N THR A 83 2.14 15.24 -28.87
CA THR A 83 2.32 16.30 -29.88
C THR A 83 1.07 17.17 -29.93
#